data_AF-A0A531N9V1-F1
#
_entry.id   AF-A0A531N9V1-F1
#
_cell.length_a   1.000
_cell.length_b   1.000
_cell.length_c   1.000
_cell.angle_alpha   90.00
_cell.angle_beta   90.00
_cell.angle_gamma   90.00
#
_symmetry.space_group_name_H-M   'P 1'
#
loop_
_entity.id
_entity.type
_entity.pdbx_description
1 polymer ?
#
loop_
_entity_poly.entity_id
_entity_poly.type
_entity_poly.pdbx_seq_one_letter_code
_entity_poly.pdbx_strand_id
1 'polypeptide(L)'
;MNYTRMVIEKEAPEEYGYDLIRYNLSESSIADQKLSDIGLSLPDLTLFYGEHRGDRELRALVAAQDAGISPDDVLVTAGAAGALFIISTSLLSASDHLVVIR
;
A
#
# COMPACT_ATOMS: atom_id res chain seq x y z
N MET A 1 -1.98 15.59 -14.40
CA MET A 1 -0.95 14.54 -14.52
C MET A 1 -1.23 13.71 -15.75
N ASN A 2 -0.21 13.20 -16.43
CA ASN A 2 -0.36 12.33 -17.60
C ASN A 2 -0.04 10.88 -17.20
N TYR A 3 -1.02 10.19 -16.61
CA TYR A 3 -0.84 8.83 -16.12
C TYR A 3 -0.73 7.86 -17.29
N THR A 4 0.33 7.05 -17.29
CA THR A 4 0.56 6.01 -18.28
C THR A 4 0.76 4.69 -17.54
N ARG A 5 0.20 3.60 -18.09
CA ARG A 5 0.35 2.27 -17.51
C ARG A 5 1.85 1.92 -17.45
N MET A 6 2.33 1.53 -16.29
CA MET A 6 3.74 1.20 -16.10
C MET A 6 4.06 -0.12 -16.81
N VAL A 7 5.30 -0.27 -17.27
CA VAL A 7 5.76 -1.51 -17.90
C VAL A 7 5.70 -2.67 -16.90
N ILE A 8 6.09 -2.42 -15.65
CA ILE A 8 6.02 -3.41 -14.58
C ILE A 8 4.60 -3.95 -14.35
N GLU A 9 3.57 -3.11 -14.49
CA GLU A 9 2.16 -3.56 -14.40
C GLU A 9 1.73 -4.41 -15.59
N LYS A 10 2.37 -4.30 -16.76
CA LYS A 10 2.07 -5.14 -17.92
C LYS A 10 2.74 -6.50 -17.84
N GLU A 11 3.92 -6.51 -17.24
CA GLU A 11 4.78 -7.69 -17.15
C GLU A 11 4.61 -8.42 -15.81
N ALA A 12 3.78 -7.90 -14.91
CA ALA A 12 3.50 -8.48 -13.61
C ALA A 12 2.90 -9.89 -13.72
N PRO A 13 3.21 -10.82 -12.78
CA PRO A 13 2.65 -12.16 -12.74
C PRO A 13 1.11 -12.21 -12.81
N GLU A 14 0.42 -11.24 -12.20
CA GLU A 14 -1.05 -11.12 -12.20
C GLU A 14 -1.63 -10.93 -13.60
N GLU A 15 -0.87 -10.28 -14.48
CA GLU A 15 -1.30 -9.90 -15.83
C GLU A 15 -0.74 -10.86 -16.88
N TYR A 16 0.47 -11.38 -16.66
CA TYR A 16 1.09 -12.38 -17.52
C TYR A 16 0.51 -13.79 -17.31
N GLY A 17 0.11 -14.13 -16.08
CA GLY A 17 -0.40 -15.44 -15.68
C GLY A 17 0.62 -16.21 -14.84
N TYR A 18 0.28 -16.45 -13.57
CA TYR A 18 1.11 -17.18 -12.61
C TYR A 18 1.47 -18.61 -13.08
N ASP A 19 0.55 -19.28 -13.78
CA ASP A 19 0.74 -20.64 -14.31
C ASP A 19 1.79 -20.73 -15.41
N LEU A 20 2.07 -19.61 -16.08
CA LEU A 20 3.10 -19.51 -17.12
C LEU A 20 4.50 -19.24 -16.55
N ILE A 21 4.62 -18.98 -15.24
CA ILE A 21 5.86 -18.61 -14.57
C ILE A 21 6.33 -19.77 -13.69
N ARG A 22 7.33 -20.51 -14.17
CA ARG A 22 7.90 -21.66 -13.41
C ARG A 22 8.64 -21.24 -12.14
N TYR A 23 9.34 -20.11 -12.20
CA TYR A 23 10.10 -19.55 -11.08
C TYR A 23 9.84 -18.05 -11.04
N ASN A 24 8.91 -17.62 -10.18
CA ASN A 24 8.61 -16.21 -9.99
C ASN A 24 9.65 -15.57 -9.08
N LEU A 25 10.49 -14.69 -9.65
CA LEU A 25 11.49 -13.89 -8.93
C LEU A 25 11.19 -12.39 -9.04
N SER A 26 10.05 -12.01 -9.62
CA SER A 26 9.68 -10.60 -9.83
C SER A 26 9.02 -9.98 -8.60
N GLU A 27 8.48 -10.80 -7.71
CA GLU A 27 7.89 -10.29 -6.47
C GLU A 27 8.95 -9.87 -5.46
N SER A 28 8.90 -8.59 -5.06
CA SER A 28 9.75 -8.03 -4.01
C SER A 28 9.26 -8.35 -2.59
N SER A 29 8.15 -9.10 -2.49
CA SER A 29 7.30 -9.15 -1.30
C SER A 29 7.10 -10.56 -0.74
N ILE A 30 6.41 -10.62 0.40
CA ILE A 30 6.02 -11.83 1.12
C ILE A 30 5.17 -12.70 0.18
N ALA A 31 5.41 -14.01 0.14
CA ALA A 31 4.57 -14.94 -0.62
C ALA A 31 3.10 -14.84 -0.19
N ASP A 32 2.17 -15.18 -1.09
CA ASP A 32 0.74 -15.21 -0.77
C ASP A 32 0.47 -16.00 0.52
N GLN A 33 -0.25 -15.37 1.46
CA GLN A 33 -0.61 -15.97 2.74
C GLN A 33 -2.12 -15.99 2.94
N LYS A 34 -2.61 -17.05 3.57
CA LYS A 34 -3.98 -17.11 4.07
C LYS A 34 -4.04 -16.50 5.46
N LEU A 35 -5.20 -15.97 5.84
CA LEU A 35 -5.46 -15.55 7.22
C LEU A 35 -5.20 -16.68 8.24
N SER A 36 -5.52 -17.93 7.86
CA SER A 36 -5.24 -19.11 8.68
C SER A 36 -3.75 -19.32 8.95
N ASP A 37 -2.88 -18.93 8.01
CA ASP A 37 -1.44 -19.14 8.11
C ASP A 37 -0.82 -18.22 9.17
N ILE A 38 -1.51 -17.11 9.50
CA ILE A 38 -1.18 -16.19 10.59
C ILE A 38 -2.09 -16.35 11.81
N GLY A 39 -2.83 -17.47 11.88
CA GLY A 39 -3.66 -17.81 13.04
C GLY A 39 -4.95 -16.97 13.17
N LEU A 40 -5.44 -16.39 12.08
CA LEU A 40 -6.66 -15.57 12.06
C LEU A 40 -7.82 -16.28 11.35
N SER A 41 -9.02 -16.10 11.89
CA SER A 41 -10.29 -16.47 11.27
C SER A 41 -11.20 -15.26 11.22
N LEU A 42 -11.91 -15.04 10.11
CA LEU A 42 -12.85 -13.92 10.00
C LEU A 42 -14.21 -14.32 10.60
N PRO A 43 -14.66 -13.70 11.70
CA PRO A 43 -15.99 -13.93 12.27
C PRO A 43 -17.07 -13.21 11.45
N ASP A 44 -18.33 -13.32 11.87
CA ASP A 44 -19.44 -12.52 11.34
C ASP A 44 -19.23 -11.03 11.70
N LEU A 45 -18.57 -10.32 10.79
CA LEU A 45 -18.05 -8.97 11.00
C LEU A 45 -18.90 -7.93 10.25
N THR A 46 -19.36 -6.92 10.98
CA THR A 46 -20.00 -5.74 10.38
C THR A 46 -19.00 -4.95 9.55
N LEU A 47 -19.28 -4.80 8.25
CA LEU A 47 -18.50 -3.96 7.35
C LEU A 47 -19.12 -2.55 7.32
N PHE A 48 -18.42 -1.58 7.89
CA PHE A 48 -18.83 -0.17 7.91
C PHE A 48 -17.63 0.73 7.57
N TYR A 49 -17.88 2.02 7.36
CA TYR A 49 -16.89 2.93 6.77
C TYR A 49 -15.66 3.22 7.66
N GLY A 50 -15.76 3.02 8.98
CA GLY A 50 -14.68 3.27 9.93
C GLY A 50 -14.25 4.74 10.05
N GLU A 51 -13.15 4.99 10.77
CA GLU A 51 -12.52 6.30 10.85
C GLU A 51 -11.76 6.62 9.54
N HIS A 52 -12.00 7.79 8.95
CA HIS A 52 -11.36 8.17 7.68
C HIS A 52 -9.84 8.24 7.72
N ARG A 53 -9.25 8.46 8.90
CA ARG A 53 -7.78 8.49 9.07
C ARG A 53 -7.17 7.10 9.25
N GLY A 54 -8.00 6.07 9.46
CA GLY A 54 -7.61 4.76 9.94
C GLY A 54 -7.92 4.57 11.41
N ASP A 55 -8.08 3.30 11.79
CA ASP A 55 -8.32 2.86 13.16
C ASP A 55 -7.29 3.44 14.15
N ARG A 56 -7.73 3.79 15.36
CA ARG A 56 -6.88 4.46 16.37
C ARG A 56 -5.74 3.57 16.84
N GLU A 57 -6.02 2.30 17.09
CA GLU A 57 -5.02 1.34 17.59
C GLU A 57 -4.01 1.05 16.48
N LEU A 58 -4.48 0.88 15.24
CA LEU A 58 -3.60 0.72 14.09
C LEU A 58 -2.66 1.93 13.92
N ARG A 59 -3.17 3.16 14.02
CA ARG A 59 -2.34 4.37 13.94
C ARG A 59 -1.30 4.44 15.05
N ALA A 60 -1.66 4.03 16.27
CA ALA A 60 -0.72 3.96 17.38
C ALA A 60 0.39 2.92 17.16
N LEU A 61 0.05 1.74 16.64
CA LEU A 61 1.03 0.69 16.30
C LEU A 61 2.01 1.14 15.21
N VAL A 62 1.53 1.87 14.19
CA VAL A 62 2.40 2.42 13.14
C VAL A 62 3.32 3.50 13.71
N ALA A 63 2.79 4.46 14.47
CA ALA A 63 3.60 5.53 15.05
C ALA A 63 4.69 5.01 15.99
N ALA A 64 4.41 3.92 16.73
CA ALA A 64 5.37 3.29 17.64
C ALA A 64 6.60 2.66 16.96
N GLN A 65 6.62 2.55 15.62
CA GLN A 65 7.76 1.99 14.88
C GLN A 65 8.95 2.96 14.78
N ASP A 66 8.75 4.26 15.03
CA ASP A 66 9.80 5.27 14.93
C ASP A 66 9.71 6.29 16.09
N ALA A 67 10.86 6.84 16.48
CA ALA A 67 10.93 7.86 17.51
C ALA A 67 10.49 9.22 16.95
N GLY A 68 9.65 9.93 17.70
CA GLY A 68 9.23 11.30 17.35
C GLY A 68 8.02 11.38 16.41
N ILE A 69 7.38 10.25 16.11
CA ILE A 69 6.10 10.20 15.38
C ILE A 69 4.96 9.96 16.37
N SER A 70 3.88 10.73 16.25
CA SER A 70 2.65 10.54 17.02
C SER A 70 1.56 9.88 16.18
N PRO A 71 0.53 9.25 16.79
CA PRO A 71 -0.61 8.71 16.05
C PRO A 71 -1.39 9.76 15.23
N ASP A 72 -1.24 11.04 15.56
CA ASP A 72 -1.83 12.16 14.83
C ASP A 72 -1.03 12.57 13.58
N ASP A 73 0.17 12.03 13.40
CA ASP A 73 0.98 12.15 12.19
C ASP A 73 0.67 11.02 11.18
N VAL A 74 -0.14 10.03 11.58
CA VAL A 74 -0.44 8.86 10.76
C VAL A 74 -1.77 9.03 9.99
N LEU A 75 -1.73 8.70 8.70
CA LEU A 75 -2.89 8.49 7.82
C LEU A 75 -2.77 7.10 7.19
N VAL A 76 -3.70 6.20 7.52
CA VAL A 76 -3.74 4.85 6.96
C VAL A 76 -4.33 4.90 5.55
N THR A 77 -3.74 4.15 4.63
CA THR A 77 -4.19 4.06 3.23
C THR A 77 -4.24 2.60 2.78
N ALA A 78 -5.02 2.32 1.73
CA ALA A 78 -5.06 1.01 1.10
C ALA A 78 -3.80 0.78 0.26
N GLY A 79 -2.70 0.43 0.93
CA GLY A 79 -1.41 0.17 0.32
C GLY A 79 -0.59 1.44 0.01
N ALA A 80 0.71 1.25 -0.20
CA ALA A 80 1.66 2.34 -0.39
C ALA A 80 1.38 3.21 -1.63
N ALA A 81 0.83 2.63 -2.70
CA ALA A 81 0.46 3.37 -3.91
C ALA A 81 -0.56 4.48 -3.62
N GLY A 82 -1.56 4.20 -2.77
CA GLY A 82 -2.55 5.19 -2.35
C GLY A 82 -1.92 6.34 -1.55
N ALA A 83 -0.99 6.03 -0.64
CA ALA A 83 -0.24 7.05 0.09
C ALA A 83 0.58 7.96 -0.84
N LEU A 84 1.33 7.38 -1.78
CA LEU A 84 2.13 8.12 -2.75
C LEU A 84 1.26 9.04 -3.63
N PHE A 85 0.08 8.57 -4.04
CA PHE A 85 -0.87 9.37 -4.78
C PHE A 85 -1.37 10.58 -3.98
N ILE A 86 -1.74 10.37 -2.71
CA ILE A 86 -2.19 11.45 -1.81
C ILE A 86 -1.08 12.48 -1.63
N ILE A 87 0.15 12.04 -1.33
CA ILE A 87 1.32 12.92 -1.15
C ILE A 87 1.58 13.74 -2.43
N SER A 88 1.61 13.07 -3.59
CA SER A 88 1.88 13.74 -4.86
C SER A 88 0.80 14.76 -5.21
N THR A 89 -0.46 14.44 -4.94
CA THR A 89 -1.60 15.32 -5.26
C THR A 89 -1.76 16.47 -4.26
N SER A 90 -1.37 16.27 -2.99
CA SER A 90 -1.50 17.30 -1.96
C SER A 90 -0.33 18.29 -1.94
N LEU A 91 0.86 17.85 -2.33
CA LEU A 91 2.08 18.65 -2.23
C LEU A 91 2.55 19.26 -3.55
N LEU A 92 2.19 18.68 -4.70
CA LEU A 92 2.70 19.12 -6.00
C LEU A 92 1.65 19.88 -6.83
N SER A 93 2.14 20.83 -7.59
CA SER A 93 1.44 21.62 -8.59
C SER A 93 2.13 21.50 -9.95
N ALA A 94 1.51 22.05 -10.99
CA ALA A 94 2.07 22.03 -12.35
C ALA A 94 3.37 22.85 -12.50
N SER A 95 3.67 23.73 -11.54
CA SER A 95 4.84 24.61 -11.57
C SER A 95 6.03 24.06 -10.78
N ASP A 96 5.85 22.95 -10.06
CA ASP A 96 6.89 22.40 -9.20
C ASP A 96 7.93 21.59 -9.98
N HIS A 97 9.17 21.62 -9.48
CA HIS A 97 10.27 20.82 -10.01
C HIS A 97 10.54 19.62 -9.10
N LEU A 98 10.12 18.42 -9.54
CA LEU A 98 10.31 17.17 -8.81
C LEU A 98 11.61 16.47 -9.22
N VAL A 99 12.42 16.07 -8.24
CA VAL A 99 13.60 15.20 -8.44
C VAL A 99 13.23 13.78 -8.05
N VAL A 100 13.46 12.81 -8.94
CA VAL A 100 13.12 11.39 -8.74
C VAL A 100 14.39 10.55 -8.86
N ILE A 101 14.61 9.65 -7.89
CA ILE A 101 15.69 8.67 -7.93
C ILE A 101 15.30 7.55 -8.90
N ARG A 102 16.23 7.15 -9.76
CA ARG A 102 16.09 6.02 -10.70
C ARG A 102 16.97 4.85 -10.29
#